data_AF-A0A1G2ZY56-F1
#
_entry.id   AF-A0A1G2ZY56-F1
#
_cell.length_a   1.000
_cell.length_b   1.000
_cell.length_c   1.000
_cell.angle_alpha   90.00
_cell.angle_beta   90.00
_cell.angle_gamma   90.00
#
_symmetry.space_group_name_H-M   'P 1'
#
loop_
_entity.id
_entity.type
_entity.pdbx_description
1 polymer ?
#
loop_
_entity_poly.entity_id
_entity_poly.type
_entity_poly.pdbx_seq_one_letter_code
_entity_poly.pdbx_strand_id
1 'polypeptide(L)'
;MAALTVRINADTHRKLKQMAEQSGESMPKVLDNAIEAYRRQKFLEQANAAYRALKSNAKSWKEERAEREAWNATLADGLEGD
;
A
#
# COMPACT_ATOMS: atom_id res chain seq x y z
N MET A 1 12.57 23.11 -3.30
CA MET A 1 11.21 22.61 -2.99
C MET A 1 10.53 23.64 -2.11
N ALA A 2 9.31 24.07 -2.44
CA ALA A 2 8.57 25.03 -1.62
C ALA A 2 8.03 24.34 -0.37
N ALA A 3 8.20 24.94 0.81
CA ALA A 3 7.64 24.44 2.05
C ALA A 3 6.20 24.95 2.19
N LEU A 4 5.26 24.03 2.47
CA LEU A 4 3.86 24.34 2.75
C LEU A 4 3.57 24.05 4.22
N THR A 5 2.65 24.81 4.83
CA THR A 5 2.23 24.61 6.22
C THR A 5 0.80 24.10 6.26
N VAL A 6 0.58 23.00 6.97
CA VAL A 6 -0.76 22.46 7.26
C VAL A 6 -1.09 22.66 8.74
N ARG A 7 -2.33 23.07 9.04
CA ARG A 7 -2.80 23.17 10.43
C ARG A 7 -3.18 21.78 10.93
N ILE A 8 -2.62 21.39 12.07
CA ILE A 8 -2.94 20.16 12.80
C ILE A 8 -3.21 20.50 14.26
N ASN A 9 -3.94 19.64 14.97
CA ASN A 9 -4.15 19.83 16.41
C ASN A 9 -2.86 19.54 17.21
N ALA A 10 -2.83 19.98 18.47
CA ALA A 10 -1.66 19.85 19.35
C ALA A 10 -1.28 18.38 19.61
N ASP A 11 -2.25 17.47 19.66
CA ASP A 11 -2.02 16.05 19.92
C ASP A 11 -1.34 15.37 18.73
N THR A 12 -1.78 15.66 17.51
CA THR A 12 -1.15 15.19 16.27
C THR A 12 0.27 15.72 16.17
N HIS A 13 0.49 17.00 16.49
CA HIS A 13 1.84 17.56 16.51
C HIS A 13 2.76 16.84 17.52
N ARG A 14 2.27 16.58 18.75
CA ARG A 14 3.03 15.84 19.77
C ARG A 14 3.38 14.42 19.30
N LYS A 15 2.42 13.70 18.72
CA LYS A 15 2.64 12.35 18.17
C LYS A 15 3.66 12.37 17.04
N LEU A 16 3.53 13.30 16.09
CA LEU A 16 4.46 13.44 14.96
C LEU A 16 5.89 13.74 15.44
N LYS A 17 6.03 14.62 16.44
CA LYS A 17 7.33 14.91 17.07
C LYS A 17 7.92 13.67 17.74
N GLN A 18 7.14 12.94 18.53
CA GLN A 18 7.60 11.72 19.18
C GLN A 18 8.05 10.66 18.15
N MET A 19 7.29 10.49 17.07
CA MET A 19 7.65 9.55 16.01
C MET A 19 8.96 9.94 15.32
N ALA A 20 9.18 11.25 15.09
CA ALA A 20 10.41 11.79 14.51
C ALA A 20 11.63 11.57 15.44
N GLU A 21 11.46 11.80 16.74
CA GLU A 21 12.49 11.52 17.74
C GLU A 21 12.85 10.03 17.81
N GLN A 22 11.85 9.14 17.71
CA GLN A 22 12.05 7.69 17.73
C GLN A 22 12.70 7.14 16.46
N SER A 23 12.37 7.70 15.29
CA SER A 23 12.93 7.26 14.01
C SER A 23 14.27 7.91 13.67
N GLY A 24 14.64 9.00 14.35
CA GLY A 24 15.79 9.83 14.00
C GLY A 24 15.59 10.64 12.70
N GLU A 25 14.36 10.70 12.19
CA GLU A 25 14.00 11.45 10.99
C GLU A 25 13.43 12.84 11.34
N SER A 26 13.33 13.73 10.34
CA SER A 26 12.66 15.02 10.53
C SER A 26 11.13 14.85 10.55
N MET A 27 10.41 15.73 11.25
CA MET A 27 8.94 15.70 11.27
C MET A 27 8.29 15.74 9.87
N PRO A 28 8.77 16.56 8.90
CA PRO A 28 8.26 16.49 7.53
C PRO A 28 8.46 15.13 6.88
N LYS A 29 9.62 14.49 7.08
CA LYS A 29 9.91 13.16 6.51
C LYS A 29 9.00 12.08 7.11
N VAL A 30 8.77 12.13 8.42
CA VAL A 30 7.82 11.22 9.07
C VAL A 30 6.40 11.46 8.58
N LEU A 31 6.00 12.72 8.38
CA LEU A 31 4.69 13.05 7.83
C LEU A 31 4.53 12.51 6.41
N ASP A 32 5.52 12.70 5.53
CA ASP A 32 5.53 12.15 4.17
C ASP A 32 5.37 10.63 4.19
N ASN A 33 6.16 9.95 5.02
CA ASN A 33 6.12 8.49 5.16
C ASN A 33 4.74 8.02 5.67
N ALA A 34 4.14 8.74 6.63
CA ALA A 34 2.82 8.42 7.16
C ALA A 34 1.70 8.58 6.13
N ILE A 35 1.75 9.65 5.32
CA ILE A 35 0.79 9.88 4.23
C ILE A 35 0.94 8.80 3.16
N GLU A 36 2.16 8.43 2.78
CA GLU A 36 2.39 7.35 1.81
C GLU A 36 1.91 5.99 2.32
N ALA A 37 2.13 5.70 3.61
CA ALA A 37 1.60 4.48 4.23
C ALA A 37 0.07 4.44 4.18
N TYR A 38 -0.59 5.55 4.54
CA TYR A 38 -2.04 5.66 4.47
C TYR A 38 -2.58 5.51 3.03
N ARG A 39 -1.91 6.15 2.06
CA ARG A 39 -2.25 6.02 0.64
C ARG A 39 -2.17 4.58 0.16
N ARG A 40 -1.07 3.87 0.48
CA ARG A 40 -0.88 2.45 0.14
C ARG A 40 -1.92 1.55 0.80
N GLN A 41 -2.24 1.80 2.07
CA GLN A 41 -3.29 1.08 2.78
C GLN A 41 -4.64 1.24 2.06
N LYS A 42 -5.04 2.47 1.72
CA LYS A 42 -6.30 2.73 1.02
C LYS A 42 -6.35 2.10 -0.36
N PHE A 43 -5.23 2.09 -1.08
CA PHE A 43 -5.13 1.39 -2.35
C PHE A 43 -5.38 -0.12 -2.19
N LEU A 44 -4.72 -0.77 -1.23
CA LEU A 44 -4.88 -2.21 -0.98
C LEU A 44 -6.29 -2.56 -0.46
N GLU A 45 -6.90 -1.71 0.37
CA GLU A 45 -8.29 -1.87 0.83
C GLU A 45 -9.27 -1.90 -0.36
N GLN A 46 -9.08 -1.00 -1.33
CA GLN A 46 -9.90 -0.92 -2.54
C GLN A 46 -9.67 -2.13 -3.46
N ALA A 47 -8.42 -2.51 -3.70
CA ALA A 47 -8.09 -3.70 -4.49
C ALA A 47 -8.70 -4.96 -3.87
N ASN A 48 -8.59 -5.13 -2.55
CA ASN A 48 -9.19 -6.25 -1.82
C ASN A 48 -10.73 -6.24 -1.92
N ALA A 49 -11.36 -5.07 -1.86
CA ALA A 49 -12.81 -4.96 -2.05
C ALA A 49 -13.23 -5.37 -3.47
N ALA A 50 -12.48 -4.95 -4.50
CA ALA A 50 -12.71 -5.34 -5.88
C ALA A 50 -12.56 -6.86 -6.07
N TYR A 51 -11.52 -7.48 -5.51
CA TYR A 51 -11.35 -8.94 -5.54
C TYR A 51 -12.45 -9.69 -4.79
N ARG A 52 -12.94 -9.17 -3.66
CA ARG A 52 -14.09 -9.77 -2.96
C ARG A 52 -15.36 -9.72 -3.82
N ALA A 53 -15.62 -8.58 -4.47
CA ALA A 53 -16.74 -8.44 -5.39
C ALA A 53 -16.60 -9.41 -6.59
N LEU A 54 -15.40 -9.51 -7.18
CA LEU A 54 -15.10 -10.44 -8.27
C LEU A 54 -15.34 -11.90 -7.84
N LYS A 55 -14.85 -12.31 -6.67
CA LYS A 55 -15.05 -13.65 -6.11
C LYS A 55 -16.52 -14.02 -5.90
N SER A 56 -17.37 -13.03 -5.60
CA SER A 56 -18.81 -13.26 -5.43
C SER A 56 -19.54 -13.56 -6.75
N ASN A 57 -18.92 -13.25 -7.89
CA ASN A 57 -19.42 -13.60 -9.22
C ASN A 57 -18.73 -14.88 -9.71
N ALA A 58 -19.44 -16.02 -9.64
CA ALA A 58 -18.88 -17.33 -9.99
C ALA A 58 -18.34 -17.43 -11.42
N LYS A 59 -18.96 -16.74 -12.40
CA LYS A 59 -18.50 -16.74 -13.80
C LYS A 59 -17.17 -16.00 -13.92
N SER A 60 -17.14 -14.74 -13.49
CA SER A 60 -15.94 -13.90 -13.59
C SER A 60 -14.80 -14.41 -12.71
N TRP A 61 -15.11 -15.05 -11.57
CA TRP A 61 -14.09 -15.70 -10.74
C TRP A 61 -13.46 -16.91 -11.42
N LYS A 62 -14.25 -17.71 -12.15
CA LYS A 62 -13.71 -18.83 -12.94
C LYS A 62 -12.80 -18.34 -14.06
N GLU A 63 -13.17 -17.27 -14.74
CA GLU A 63 -12.36 -16.65 -15.81
C GLU A 63 -11.03 -16.14 -15.26
N GLU A 64 -11.04 -15.38 -14.16
CA GLU A 64 -9.82 -14.88 -13.52
C GLU A 64 -8.91 -16.02 -13.06
N ARG A 65 -9.47 -17.09 -12.46
CA ARG A 65 -8.67 -18.24 -12.05
C ARG A 65 -8.02 -18.97 -13.21
N ALA A 66 -8.75 -19.14 -14.32
CA ALA A 66 -8.21 -19.78 -15.51
C ALA A 66 -7.06 -18.96 -16.11
N GLU A 67 -7.21 -17.62 -16.15
CA GLU A 67 -6.13 -16.72 -16.52
C GLU A 67 -4.92 -16.90 -15.58
N ARG A 68 -5.13 -16.78 -14.26
CA ARG A 68 -4.06 -16.94 -13.27
C ARG A 68 -3.35 -18.28 -13.37
N GLU A 69 -4.07 -19.38 -13.63
CA GLU A 69 -3.49 -20.70 -13.84
C GLU A 69 -2.63 -20.76 -15.10
N ALA A 70 -3.02 -20.08 -16.19
CA ALA A 70 -2.19 -19.97 -17.40
C ALA A 70 -0.86 -19.23 -17.15
N TRP A 71 -0.87 -18.21 -16.29
CA TRP A 71 0.34 -17.48 -15.89
C TRP A 71 1.30 -18.31 -15.04
N ASN A 72 0.86 -19.40 -14.40
CA ASN A 72 1.77 -20.26 -13.63
C ASN A 72 2.83 -20.95 -14.49
N ALA A 73 2.63 -21.04 -15.82
CA ALA A 73 3.61 -21.61 -16.72
C ALA A 73 4.95 -20.86 -16.70
N THR A 74 4.93 -19.55 -16.42
CA THR A 74 6.13 -18.70 -16.37
C THR A 74 6.66 -18.50 -14.94
N LEU A 75 6.16 -19.27 -13.96
CA LEU A 75 6.53 -19.09 -12.55
C LEU A 75 8.01 -19.42 -12.29
N ALA A 76 8.58 -20.35 -13.06
CA ALA A 76 9.97 -20.80 -12.95
C ALA A 76 10.93 -20.06 -13.88
N ASP A 77 10.43 -19.16 -14.74
CA ASP A 77 11.25 -18.46 -15.72
C ASP A 77 12.34 -17.64 -15.02
N GLY A 78 13.60 -17.86 -15.41
CA GLY A 78 14.75 -17.17 -14.83
C GLY A 78 15.18 -17.68 -13.44
N LEU A 79 14.60 -18.77 -12.94
CA LEU A 79 15.02 -19.46 -11.71
C LEU A 79 15.93 -20.69 -11.99
N GLU A 80 16.25 -20.95 -13.25
CA GLU A 80 17.10 -22.04 -13.71
C GLU A 80 18.60 -21.71 -13.50
N GLY A 81 19.09 -21.87 -12.26
CA GLY A 81 20.51 -22.10 -11.94
C GLY A 81 21.50 -20.94 -12.04
N ASP A 82 22.16 -20.64 -10.91
CA ASP A 82 23.63 -20.47 -10.87
C ASP A 82 24.28 -21.87 -10.83
#